data_AF-A0A1G3C3F3-F1
#
_entry.id   AF-A0A1G3C3F3-F1
#
_cell.length_a   1.000
_cell.length_b   1.000
_cell.length_c   1.000
_cell.angle_alpha   90.00
_cell.angle_beta   90.00
_cell.angle_gamma   90.00
#
_symmetry.space_group_name_H-M   'P 1'
#
loop_
_entity.id
_entity.type
_entity.pdbx_description
1 polymer ?
#
loop_
_entity_poly.entity_id
_entity_poly.type
_entity_poly.pdbx_seq_one_letter_code
_entity_poly.pdbx_strand_id
1 'polypeptide(L)'
;GDYARIIRLGEGVDLTRSLQPKAIERTLACLAEYKSIISDAEVAPGDVVCVATSHARDAANGKAFFAGVEAEYGFRFRVLSGRDEARLSFMGSLLPGMEPSNYAVVDIGGGSTEFVTAKEVRSVDLGSVRFTERYLISDPVTDEEFRHCLDRVDNKLEEIIDWRSSIPANIQMLAVAGTATTLASWYLGQEEFNADEVEGIQLTKGNLHRMVEVLKCKTIAERRDQIGIEPGRADVLLAGAMIMWRAMERLNFPICSVSSKGLRYGVLMDL
;
A
#
# COMPACT_ATOMS: atom_id res chain seq x y z
N GLY A 1 2.42 -12.07 -17.07
CA GLY A 1 1.30 -12.01 -16.11
C GLY A 1 1.73 -11.30 -14.85
N ASP A 2 0.78 -10.82 -14.05
CA ASP A 2 1.01 -10.29 -12.70
C ASP A 2 0.68 -11.39 -11.69
N TYR A 3 1.64 -11.75 -10.82
CA TYR A 3 1.49 -12.81 -9.84
C TYR A 3 1.81 -12.30 -8.43
N ALA A 4 0.95 -12.65 -7.47
CA ALA A 4 1.12 -12.34 -6.05
C ALA A 4 0.81 -13.55 -5.15
N ARG A 5 1.59 -13.71 -4.08
CA ARG A 5 1.42 -14.77 -3.07
C ARG A 5 1.66 -14.19 -1.67
N ILE A 6 0.76 -14.48 -0.73
CA ILE A 6 0.90 -14.08 0.67
C ILE A 6 1.63 -15.19 1.44
N ILE A 7 2.95 -15.07 1.56
CA ILE A 7 3.81 -16.08 2.20
C ILE A 7 4.11 -15.78 3.69
N ARG A 8 3.91 -14.53 4.11
CA ARG A 8 4.20 -14.02 5.46
C ARG A 8 5.63 -14.36 5.94
N LEU A 9 6.65 -14.08 5.12
CA LEU A 9 8.06 -14.35 5.45
C LEU A 9 8.50 -13.67 6.77
N GLY A 10 7.99 -12.47 7.03
CA GLY A 10 8.27 -11.67 8.23
C GLY A 10 7.56 -12.12 9.52
N GLU A 11 6.74 -13.17 9.47
CA GLU A 11 6.00 -13.66 10.63
C GLU A 11 6.95 -13.95 11.82
N GLY A 12 6.73 -13.28 12.95
CA GLY A 12 7.51 -13.48 14.17
C GLY A 12 8.91 -12.85 14.16
N VAL A 13 9.36 -12.19 13.08
CA VAL A 13 10.70 -11.59 12.99
C VAL A 13 10.89 -10.46 14.00
N ASP A 14 9.90 -9.61 14.24
CA ASP A 14 10.04 -8.50 15.20
C ASP A 14 10.31 -8.99 16.63
N LEU A 15 9.68 -10.10 17.02
CA LEU A 15 9.83 -10.70 18.35
C LEU A 15 11.08 -11.57 18.47
N THR A 16 11.38 -12.35 17.44
CA THR A 16 12.42 -13.40 17.49
C THR A 16 13.73 -13.00 16.83
N ARG A 17 13.73 -11.89 16.07
CA ARG A 17 14.83 -11.46 15.20
C ARG A 17 15.30 -12.55 14.23
N SER A 18 14.41 -13.46 13.82
CA SER A 18 14.74 -14.60 12.96
C SER A 18 13.57 -15.01 12.06
N LEU A 19 13.89 -15.43 10.83
CA LEU A 19 12.92 -16.03 9.90
C LEU A 19 12.48 -17.39 10.45
N GLN A 20 11.16 -17.58 10.53
CA GLN A 20 10.58 -18.79 11.11
C GLN A 20 10.62 -19.96 10.10
N PRO A 21 10.85 -21.21 10.56
CA PRO A 21 10.96 -22.37 9.67
C PRO A 21 9.76 -22.54 8.72
N LYS A 22 8.54 -22.39 9.23
CA LYS A 22 7.31 -22.49 8.41
C LYS A 22 7.21 -21.36 7.39
N ALA A 23 7.70 -20.17 7.72
CA ALA A 23 7.70 -19.02 6.81
C ALA A 23 8.73 -19.21 5.68
N ILE A 24 9.90 -19.77 6.01
CA ILE A 24 10.92 -20.19 5.04
C ILE A 24 10.35 -21.24 4.09
N GLU A 25 9.70 -22.29 4.60
CA GLU A 25 9.12 -23.37 3.78
C GLU A 25 8.11 -22.83 2.75
N ARG A 26 7.16 -22.01 3.20
CA ARG A 26 6.18 -21.34 2.31
C ARG A 26 6.86 -20.46 1.25
N THR A 27 7.94 -19.79 1.64
CA THR A 27 8.70 -18.91 0.73
C THR A 27 9.42 -19.71 -0.33
N LEU A 28 10.08 -20.82 0.03
CA LEU A 28 10.77 -21.69 -0.93
C LEU A 28 9.78 -22.33 -1.90
N ALA A 29 8.62 -22.79 -1.42
CA ALA A 29 7.55 -23.28 -2.28
C ALA A 29 7.08 -22.23 -3.31
N CYS A 30 6.91 -20.98 -2.87
CA CYS A 30 6.57 -19.86 -3.76
C CYS A 30 7.68 -19.55 -4.78
N LEU A 31 8.95 -19.59 -4.37
CA LEU A 31 10.08 -19.36 -5.27
C LEU A 31 10.23 -20.49 -6.30
N ALA A 32 9.95 -21.74 -5.92
CA ALA A 32 9.90 -22.87 -6.85
C ALA A 32 8.81 -22.66 -7.92
N GLU A 33 7.62 -22.22 -7.51
CA GLU A 33 6.53 -21.87 -8.42
C GLU A 33 6.97 -20.74 -9.39
N TYR A 34 7.54 -19.66 -8.87
CA TYR A 34 7.97 -18.53 -9.70
C TYR A 34 9.11 -18.90 -10.65
N LYS A 35 9.99 -19.82 -10.27
CA LYS A 35 11.02 -20.38 -11.16
C LYS A 35 10.41 -21.12 -12.35
N SER A 36 9.34 -21.89 -12.13
CA SER A 36 8.59 -22.53 -13.22
C SER A 36 7.98 -21.47 -14.14
N ILE A 37 7.28 -20.49 -13.59
CA ILE A 37 6.64 -19.40 -14.37
C ILE A 37 7.65 -18.63 -15.23
N ILE A 38 8.82 -18.29 -14.66
CA ILE A 38 9.89 -17.57 -15.37
C ILE A 38 10.46 -18.45 -16.50
N SER A 39 10.66 -19.74 -16.24
CA SER A 39 11.16 -20.70 -17.23
C SER A 39 10.16 -20.90 -18.37
N ASP A 40 8.88 -21.04 -18.07
CA ASP A 40 7.80 -21.23 -19.05
C ASP A 40 7.60 -19.98 -19.91
N ALA A 41 7.94 -18.80 -19.38
CA ALA A 41 7.92 -17.53 -20.09
C ALA A 41 9.24 -17.22 -20.85
N GLU A 42 10.21 -18.14 -20.84
CA GLU A 42 11.51 -18.02 -21.53
C GLU A 42 12.31 -16.75 -21.15
N VAL A 43 12.15 -16.25 -19.92
CA VAL A 43 12.87 -15.07 -19.43
C VAL A 43 14.32 -15.45 -19.11
N ALA A 44 15.29 -14.71 -19.65
CA ALA A 44 16.69 -14.98 -19.40
C ALA A 44 17.04 -14.72 -17.92
N PRO A 45 17.93 -15.52 -17.29
CA PRO A 45 18.30 -15.32 -15.89
C PRO A 45 18.83 -13.92 -15.56
N GLY A 46 19.47 -13.25 -16.53
CA GLY A 46 19.98 -11.89 -16.38
C GLY A 46 18.90 -10.80 -16.31
N ASP A 47 17.69 -11.11 -16.78
CA ASP A 47 16.55 -10.17 -16.79
C ASP A 47 15.66 -10.32 -15.53
N VAL A 48 16.02 -11.25 -14.63
CA VAL A 48 15.30 -11.48 -13.38
C VAL A 48 15.87 -10.61 -12.28
N VAL A 49 15.06 -9.69 -11.76
CA VAL A 49 15.42 -8.85 -10.61
C VAL A 49 14.69 -9.30 -9.36
N CYS A 50 15.46 -9.65 -8.33
CA CYS A 50 14.92 -10.01 -7.03
C CYS A 50 15.28 -8.94 -6.01
N VAL A 51 14.28 -8.41 -5.29
CA VAL A 51 14.49 -7.48 -4.18
C VAL A 51 13.90 -8.02 -2.89
N ALA A 52 14.52 -7.68 -1.77
CA ALA A 52 14.01 -7.97 -0.43
C ALA A 52 14.00 -6.70 0.43
N THR A 53 13.03 -6.59 1.34
CA THR A 53 12.76 -5.38 2.14
C THR A 53 13.13 -5.59 3.62
N SER A 54 12.49 -4.89 4.55
CA SER A 54 12.83 -4.83 5.99
C SER A 54 13.06 -6.19 6.66
N HIS A 55 12.12 -7.13 6.53
CA HIS A 55 12.20 -8.42 7.22
C HIS A 55 13.44 -9.26 6.85
N ALA A 56 13.98 -9.05 5.64
CA ALA A 56 15.21 -9.70 5.19
C ALA A 56 16.47 -9.12 5.86
N ARG A 57 16.44 -7.83 6.22
CA ARG A 57 17.51 -7.14 6.95
C ARG A 57 17.52 -7.50 8.43
N ASP A 58 16.33 -7.57 9.02
CA ASP A 58 16.17 -7.62 10.47
C ASP A 58 16.33 -9.02 11.06
N ALA A 59 16.27 -10.06 10.22
CA ALA A 59 16.44 -11.44 10.64
C ALA A 59 17.91 -11.87 10.66
N ALA A 60 18.38 -12.39 11.79
CA ALA A 60 19.75 -12.86 11.99
C ALA A 60 20.14 -13.99 11.00
N ASN A 61 19.19 -14.83 10.61
CA ASN A 61 19.37 -15.89 9.61
C ASN A 61 19.04 -15.47 8.16
N GLY A 62 18.68 -14.20 7.92
CA GLY A 62 18.29 -13.71 6.59
C GLY A 62 19.40 -13.87 5.55
N LYS A 63 20.64 -13.50 5.89
CA LYS A 63 21.79 -13.63 4.97
C LYS A 63 22.03 -15.07 4.51
N ALA A 64 21.94 -16.03 5.44
CA ALA A 64 22.11 -17.44 5.13
C ALA A 64 20.96 -17.97 4.26
N PHE A 65 19.73 -17.55 4.56
CA PHE A 65 18.55 -17.89 3.77
C PHE A 65 18.67 -17.44 2.31
N PHE A 66 18.99 -16.16 2.05
CA PHE A 66 19.12 -15.65 0.69
C PHE A 66 20.29 -16.23 -0.09
N ALA A 67 21.40 -16.59 0.58
CA ALA A 67 22.49 -17.33 -0.05
C ALA A 67 22.05 -18.73 -0.49
N GLY A 68 21.25 -19.42 0.33
CA GLY A 68 20.64 -20.71 -0.04
C GLY A 68 19.69 -20.57 -1.23
N VAL A 69 18.87 -19.52 -1.25
CA VAL A 69 17.96 -19.22 -2.37
C VAL A 69 18.73 -18.98 -3.68
N GLU A 70 19.83 -18.24 -3.64
CA GLU A 70 20.67 -18.03 -4.83
C GLU A 70 21.29 -19.35 -5.31
N ALA A 71 21.79 -20.19 -4.40
CA ALA A 71 22.40 -21.47 -4.76
C ALA A 71 21.41 -22.50 -5.34
N GLU A 72 20.20 -22.56 -4.79
CA GLU A 72 19.19 -23.56 -5.17
C GLU A 72 18.32 -23.11 -6.36
N TYR A 73 17.92 -21.83 -6.36
CA TYR A 73 16.97 -21.30 -7.33
C TYR A 73 17.64 -20.45 -8.42
N GLY A 74 18.82 -19.88 -8.16
CA GLY A 74 19.47 -18.90 -9.04
C GLY A 74 18.98 -17.47 -8.82
N PHE A 75 18.16 -17.23 -7.80
CA PHE A 75 17.61 -15.91 -7.49
C PHE A 75 18.54 -15.12 -6.57
N ARG A 76 19.20 -14.11 -7.14
CA ARG A 76 20.07 -13.22 -6.37
C ARG A 76 19.28 -12.02 -5.86
N PHE A 77 19.02 -11.98 -4.56
CA PHE A 77 18.26 -10.91 -3.93
C PHE A 77 19.12 -9.69 -3.58
N ARG A 78 18.72 -8.51 -4.08
CA ARG A 78 19.18 -7.20 -3.60
C ARG A 78 18.36 -6.80 -2.39
N VAL A 79 18.97 -6.77 -1.21
CA VAL A 79 18.31 -6.27 0.00
C VAL A 79 18.33 -4.74 -0.05
N LEU A 80 17.15 -4.13 -0.21
CA LEU A 80 17.03 -2.68 -0.32
C LEU A 80 17.28 -2.02 1.02
N SER A 81 17.82 -0.80 1.05
CA SER A 81 17.71 0.05 2.24
C SER A 81 16.27 0.55 2.36
N GLY A 82 15.83 0.95 3.56
CA GLY A 82 14.49 1.56 3.70
C GLY A 82 14.31 2.81 2.84
N ARG A 83 15.40 3.57 2.63
CA ARG A 83 15.41 4.73 1.73
C ARG A 83 15.26 4.35 0.27
N ASP A 84 15.97 3.30 -0.19
CA ASP A 84 15.86 2.83 -1.58
C ASP A 84 14.50 2.22 -1.86
N GLU A 85 13.97 1.44 -0.93
CA GLU A 85 12.62 0.91 -0.99
C GLU A 85 11.59 2.02 -1.14
N ALA A 86 11.65 3.06 -0.30
CA ALA A 86 10.76 4.20 -0.40
C ALA A 86 10.92 4.98 -1.72
N ARG A 87 12.16 5.20 -2.18
CA ARG A 87 12.45 5.85 -3.48
C ARG A 87 11.88 5.05 -4.64
N LEU A 88 12.11 3.75 -4.67
CA LEU A 88 11.65 2.86 -5.74
C LEU A 88 10.12 2.72 -5.72
N SER A 89 9.51 2.58 -4.54
CA SER A 89 8.05 2.59 -4.40
C SER A 89 7.45 3.89 -4.92
N PHE A 90 8.01 5.03 -4.52
CA PHE A 90 7.58 6.34 -5.03
C PHE A 90 7.68 6.42 -6.55
N MET A 91 8.83 6.05 -7.11
CA MET A 91 9.07 6.10 -8.55
C MET A 91 8.18 5.15 -9.33
N GLY A 92 8.03 3.92 -8.85
CA GLY A 92 7.20 2.89 -9.46
C GLY A 92 5.71 3.18 -9.40
N SER A 93 5.28 4.08 -8.50
CA SER A 93 3.89 4.51 -8.44
C SER A 93 3.54 5.50 -9.55
N LEU A 94 4.53 6.23 -10.09
CA LEU A 94 4.31 7.21 -11.14
C LEU A 94 3.98 6.54 -12.48
N LEU A 95 3.04 7.13 -13.20
CA LEU A 95 2.69 6.76 -14.57
C LEU A 95 3.62 7.44 -15.58
N PRO A 96 3.77 6.89 -16.81
CA PRO A 96 4.55 7.52 -17.86
C PRO A 96 4.15 8.98 -18.09
N GLY A 97 5.14 9.88 -18.14
CA GLY A 97 4.94 11.32 -18.32
C GLY A 97 4.63 12.10 -17.04
N MET A 98 4.52 11.45 -15.88
CA MET A 98 4.39 12.14 -14.60
C MET A 98 5.76 12.65 -14.10
N GLU A 99 5.88 13.97 -13.94
CA GLU A 99 7.05 14.60 -13.35
C GLU A 99 7.11 14.37 -11.83
N PRO A 100 8.15 13.70 -11.28
CA PRO A 100 8.25 13.36 -9.86
C PRO A 100 8.07 14.53 -8.88
N SER A 101 8.49 15.74 -9.27
CA SER A 101 8.39 16.94 -8.44
C SER A 101 6.96 17.43 -8.23
N ASN A 102 6.01 16.95 -9.03
CA ASN A 102 4.61 17.36 -8.98
C ASN A 102 3.74 16.45 -8.09
N TYR A 103 4.28 15.36 -7.54
CA TYR A 103 3.50 14.36 -6.81
C TYR A 103 4.05 14.06 -5.42
N ALA A 104 3.11 13.91 -4.48
CA ALA A 104 3.32 13.27 -3.19
C ALA A 104 2.56 11.94 -3.21
N VAL A 105 3.28 10.83 -3.05
CA VAL A 105 2.66 9.51 -2.90
C VAL A 105 2.14 9.38 -1.48
N VAL A 106 0.91 8.91 -1.35
CA VAL A 106 0.29 8.58 -0.07
C VAL A 106 -0.15 7.13 -0.08
N ASP A 107 0.51 6.32 0.74
CA ASP A 107 0.22 4.89 0.90
C ASP A 107 -0.53 4.68 2.21
N ILE A 108 -1.81 4.34 2.14
CA ILE A 108 -2.63 4.06 3.34
C ILE A 108 -2.65 2.55 3.57
N GLY A 109 -1.71 2.11 4.41
CA GLY A 109 -1.62 0.75 4.90
C GLY A 109 -2.59 0.45 6.04
N GLY A 110 -2.52 -0.78 6.56
CA GLY A 110 -3.33 -1.19 7.71
C GLY A 110 -2.87 -0.55 9.03
N GLY A 111 -1.56 -0.39 9.21
CA GLY A 111 -0.96 0.09 10.46
C GLY A 111 -0.49 1.55 10.42
N SER A 112 -0.11 2.07 9.26
CA SER A 112 0.46 3.40 9.07
C SER A 112 0.02 3.99 7.73
N THR A 113 0.30 5.28 7.55
CA THR A 113 0.22 5.95 6.25
C THR A 113 1.58 6.59 5.97
N GLU A 114 2.15 6.29 4.81
CA GLU A 114 3.38 6.89 4.33
C GLU A 114 3.07 8.07 3.41
N PHE A 115 3.72 9.20 3.65
CA PHE A 115 3.68 10.41 2.85
C PHE A 115 5.07 10.61 2.23
N VAL A 116 5.15 10.47 0.91
CA VAL A 116 6.43 10.35 0.21
C VAL A 116 6.52 11.36 -0.92
N THR A 117 7.64 12.08 -0.98
CA THR A 117 8.07 12.83 -2.16
C THR A 117 9.41 12.29 -2.65
N ALA A 118 9.88 12.80 -3.78
CA ALA A 118 11.23 12.51 -4.28
C ALA A 118 12.36 12.86 -3.29
N LYS A 119 12.10 13.73 -2.30
CA LYS A 119 13.11 14.23 -1.36
C LYS A 119 12.99 13.66 0.05
N GLU A 120 11.77 13.35 0.48
CA GLU A 120 11.48 13.09 1.88
C GLU A 120 10.35 12.07 2.04
N VAL A 121 10.49 11.24 3.08
CA VAL A 121 9.51 10.24 3.51
C VAL A 121 9.09 10.58 4.94
N ARG A 122 7.79 10.55 5.21
CA ARG A 122 7.20 10.59 6.54
C ARG A 122 6.26 9.40 6.68
N SER A 123 6.27 8.76 7.84
CA SER A 123 5.28 7.71 8.18
C SER A 123 4.57 8.14 9.44
N VAL A 124 3.25 8.01 9.45
CA VAL A 124 2.37 8.34 10.57
C VAL A 124 1.63 7.06 10.97
N ASP A 125 1.46 6.84 12.27
CA ASP A 125 0.62 5.76 12.84
C ASP A 125 -0.88 5.98 12.55
N LEU A 126 -1.23 6.05 11.28
CA LEU A 126 -2.53 6.38 10.71
C LEU A 126 -2.87 5.29 9.69
N GLY A 127 -3.53 4.21 10.10
CA GLY A 127 -3.77 3.05 9.23
C GLY A 127 -5.21 2.57 9.29
N SER A 128 -5.71 1.98 8.20
CA SER A 128 -7.11 1.56 8.06
C SER A 128 -7.53 0.50 9.09
N VAL A 129 -6.72 -0.55 9.26
CA VAL A 129 -6.92 -1.60 10.28
C VAL A 129 -6.82 -0.99 11.68
N ARG A 130 -5.74 -0.26 11.96
CA ARG A 130 -5.48 0.36 13.27
C ARG A 130 -6.63 1.25 13.73
N PHE A 131 -7.16 2.09 12.84
CA PHE A 131 -8.22 3.03 13.20
C PHE A 131 -9.57 2.35 13.32
N THR A 132 -9.83 1.33 12.48
CA THR A 132 -11.04 0.51 12.60
C THR A 132 -11.08 -0.19 13.97
N GLU A 133 -10.04 -0.95 14.30
CA GLU A 133 -9.95 -1.71 15.56
C GLU A 133 -10.00 -0.84 16.82
N ARG A 134 -9.54 0.41 16.75
CA ARG A 134 -9.47 1.31 17.91
C ARG A 134 -10.71 2.17 18.11
N TYR A 135 -11.37 2.56 17.02
CA TYR A 135 -12.36 3.63 17.06
C TYR A 135 -13.70 3.28 16.41
N LEU A 136 -13.78 2.25 15.56
CA LEU A 136 -14.98 1.89 14.79
C LEU A 136 -15.44 0.48 15.18
N ILE A 137 -15.94 0.33 16.40
CA ILE A 137 -16.22 -0.99 16.99
C ILE A 137 -17.60 -1.52 16.59
N SER A 138 -18.60 -0.64 16.51
CA SER A 138 -19.98 -1.01 16.20
C SER A 138 -20.19 -1.26 14.71
N ASP A 139 -21.16 -2.13 14.40
CA ASP A 139 -21.56 -2.45 13.02
C ASP A 139 -23.10 -2.34 12.84
N PRO A 140 -23.62 -1.30 12.17
CA PRO A 140 -22.89 -0.18 11.59
C PRO A 140 -22.30 0.74 12.67
N VAL A 141 -21.35 1.57 12.24
CA VAL A 141 -20.64 2.52 13.11
C VAL A 141 -21.59 3.59 13.65
N THR A 142 -21.47 3.91 14.94
CA THR A 142 -22.26 4.97 15.56
C THR A 142 -21.74 6.37 15.21
N ASP A 143 -22.60 7.39 15.32
CA ASP A 143 -22.18 8.79 15.10
C ASP A 143 -21.08 9.25 16.06
N GLU A 144 -21.06 8.72 17.29
CA GLU A 144 -20.05 9.04 18.29
C GLU A 144 -18.68 8.47 17.93
N GLU A 145 -18.62 7.17 17.61
CA GLU A 145 -17.41 6.50 17.12
C GLU A 145 -16.88 7.17 15.85
N PHE A 146 -17.78 7.50 14.91
CA PHE A 146 -17.41 8.18 13.68
C PHE A 146 -16.74 9.54 13.95
N ARG A 147 -17.39 10.39 14.77
CA ARG A 147 -16.84 11.72 15.13
C ARG A 147 -15.53 11.59 15.89
N HIS A 148 -15.44 10.63 16.82
CA HIS A 148 -14.22 10.39 17.57
C HIS A 148 -13.08 9.92 16.65
N CYS A 149 -13.31 8.93 15.79
CA CYS A 149 -12.35 8.47 14.80
C CYS A 149 -11.87 9.63 13.90
N LEU A 150 -12.79 10.47 13.44
CA LEU A 150 -12.47 11.62 12.59
C LEU A 150 -11.54 12.62 13.28
N ASP A 151 -11.84 12.97 14.54
CA ASP A 151 -10.98 13.82 15.36
C ASP A 151 -9.57 13.21 15.55
N ARG A 152 -9.50 11.89 15.77
CA ARG A 152 -8.22 11.18 15.89
C ARG A 152 -7.43 11.17 14.58
N VAL A 153 -8.09 11.07 13.43
CA VAL A 153 -7.45 11.17 12.10
C VAL A 153 -6.88 12.57 11.92
N ASP A 154 -7.68 13.60 12.19
CA ASP A 154 -7.25 15.00 12.06
C ASP A 154 -6.06 15.32 12.98
N ASN A 155 -6.12 14.88 14.24
CA ASN A 155 -5.01 15.04 15.18
C ASN A 155 -3.72 14.36 14.71
N LYS A 156 -3.81 13.20 14.05
CA LYS A 156 -2.65 12.52 13.46
C LYS A 156 -2.09 13.25 12.24
N LEU A 157 -2.94 13.88 11.44
CA LEU A 157 -2.51 14.67 10.29
C LEU A 157 -1.78 15.96 10.70
N GLU A 158 -2.01 16.49 11.91
CA GLU A 158 -1.23 17.60 12.46
C GLU A 158 0.27 17.27 12.58
N GLU A 159 0.63 16.00 12.79
CA GLU A 159 2.02 15.54 12.92
C GLU A 159 2.85 15.71 11.62
N ILE A 160 2.20 16.01 10.50
CA ILE A 160 2.86 16.14 9.17
C ILE A 160 2.59 17.47 8.47
N ILE A 161 2.02 18.46 9.18
CA ILE A 161 1.78 19.79 8.60
C ILE A 161 3.10 20.49 8.25
N ASP A 162 4.15 20.27 9.03
CA ASP A 162 5.49 20.78 8.76
C ASP A 162 6.03 20.21 7.44
N TRP A 163 5.89 18.90 7.23
CA TRP A 163 6.21 18.23 5.98
C TRP A 163 5.37 18.77 4.82
N ARG A 164 4.07 18.97 5.02
CA ARG A 164 3.21 19.54 3.95
C ARG A 164 3.60 20.98 3.59
N SER A 165 4.09 21.74 4.57
CA SER A 165 4.56 23.12 4.38
C SER A 165 5.92 23.18 3.68
N SER A 166 6.70 22.09 3.68
CA SER A 166 8.00 22.01 3.00
C SER A 166 7.90 21.65 1.51
N ILE A 167 6.71 21.27 1.03
CA ILE A 167 6.47 20.83 -0.36
C ILE A 167 5.57 21.84 -1.12
N PRO A 168 5.64 21.90 -2.47
CA PRO A 168 4.89 22.87 -3.27
C PRO A 168 3.38 22.87 -2.99
N ALA A 169 2.75 24.04 -3.00
CA ALA A 169 1.32 24.17 -2.73
C ALA A 169 0.45 23.43 -3.76
N ASN A 170 0.88 23.40 -5.02
CA ASN A 170 0.19 22.77 -6.15
C ASN A 170 0.53 21.28 -6.35
N ILE A 171 1.29 20.68 -5.42
CA ILE A 171 1.63 19.25 -5.50
C ILE A 171 0.35 18.41 -5.47
N GLN A 172 0.29 17.37 -6.31
CA GLN A 172 -0.85 16.46 -6.37
C GLN A 172 -0.61 15.25 -5.48
N MET A 173 -1.69 14.72 -4.91
CA MET A 173 -1.67 13.46 -4.18
C MET A 173 -1.74 12.31 -5.18
N LEU A 174 -0.86 11.34 -5.06
CA LEU A 174 -0.95 10.06 -5.74
C LEU A 174 -1.20 8.98 -4.68
N ALA A 175 -2.43 8.52 -4.57
CA ALA A 175 -2.81 7.50 -3.60
C ALA A 175 -2.53 6.11 -4.17
N VAL A 176 -1.90 5.27 -3.35
CA VAL A 176 -1.48 3.93 -3.75
C VAL A 176 -2.00 2.87 -2.79
N ALA A 177 -1.70 1.61 -3.13
CA ALA A 177 -2.02 0.43 -2.35
C ALA A 177 -3.53 0.22 -2.16
N GLY A 178 -3.84 -0.64 -1.20
CA GLY A 178 -5.11 -1.32 -1.15
C GLY A 178 -6.33 -0.43 -0.93
N THR A 179 -6.22 0.50 0.01
CA THR A 179 -7.30 1.43 0.31
C THR A 179 -7.65 2.25 -0.93
N ALA A 180 -6.64 2.80 -1.62
CA ALA A 180 -6.83 3.64 -2.79
C ALA A 180 -7.47 2.89 -3.96
N THR A 181 -6.94 1.71 -4.29
CA THR A 181 -7.45 0.92 -5.42
C THR A 181 -8.85 0.38 -5.16
N THR A 182 -9.20 0.07 -3.91
CA THR A 182 -10.56 -0.36 -3.55
C THR A 182 -11.56 0.80 -3.67
N LEU A 183 -11.20 2.00 -3.23
CA LEU A 183 -12.07 3.18 -3.38
C LEU A 183 -12.25 3.57 -4.86
N ALA A 184 -11.21 3.46 -5.67
CA ALA A 184 -11.30 3.69 -7.11
C ALA A 184 -12.15 2.63 -7.81
N SER A 185 -11.96 1.35 -7.50
CA SER A 185 -12.75 0.26 -8.07
C SER A 185 -14.24 0.39 -7.72
N TRP A 186 -14.55 0.76 -6.47
CA TRP A 186 -15.91 1.08 -6.04
C TRP A 186 -16.46 2.33 -6.74
N TYR A 187 -15.66 3.39 -6.90
CA TYR A 187 -16.05 4.59 -7.64
C TYR A 187 -16.47 4.30 -9.07
N LEU A 188 -15.73 3.41 -9.73
CA LEU A 188 -15.96 2.99 -11.11
C LEU A 188 -17.10 1.96 -11.23
N GLY A 189 -17.49 1.31 -10.14
CA GLY A 189 -18.47 0.23 -10.15
C GLY A 189 -17.96 -1.02 -10.87
N GLN A 190 -16.68 -1.36 -10.68
CA GLN A 190 -16.07 -2.54 -11.30
C GLN A 190 -16.59 -3.85 -10.68
N GLU A 191 -17.11 -4.75 -11.50
CA GLU A 191 -17.49 -6.11 -11.05
C GLU A 191 -16.26 -6.97 -10.78
N GLU A 192 -15.22 -6.83 -11.60
CA GLU A 192 -13.92 -7.45 -11.42
C GLU A 192 -12.84 -6.37 -11.43
N PHE A 193 -11.83 -6.52 -10.55
CA PHE A 193 -10.77 -5.53 -10.45
C PHE A 193 -9.97 -5.44 -11.75
N ASN A 194 -10.02 -4.26 -12.38
CA ASN A 194 -9.19 -3.93 -13.54
C ASN A 194 -8.23 -2.80 -13.17
N ALA A 195 -6.94 -3.13 -13.06
CA ALA A 195 -5.89 -2.20 -12.71
C ALA A 195 -5.77 -1.05 -13.72
N ASP A 196 -5.86 -1.33 -15.01
CA ASP A 196 -5.68 -0.34 -16.08
C ASP A 196 -6.75 0.76 -16.05
N GLU A 197 -7.97 0.40 -15.63
CA GLU A 197 -9.07 1.37 -15.45
C GLU A 197 -8.93 2.19 -14.16
N VAL A 198 -8.30 1.64 -13.13
CA VAL A 198 -8.05 2.34 -11.86
C VAL A 198 -6.89 3.34 -11.99
N GLU A 199 -5.93 3.05 -12.89
CA GLU A 199 -4.76 3.92 -13.08
C GLU A 199 -5.14 5.34 -13.49
N GLY A 200 -4.65 6.31 -12.71
CA GLY A 200 -4.82 7.74 -13.01
C GLY A 200 -6.22 8.28 -12.71
N ILE A 201 -7.15 7.46 -12.19
CA ILE A 201 -8.46 7.93 -11.75
C ILE A 201 -8.31 9.00 -10.69
N GLN A 202 -9.04 10.09 -10.88
CA GLN A 202 -9.06 11.21 -9.96
C GLN A 202 -10.26 11.13 -9.03
N LEU A 203 -9.99 11.05 -7.73
CA LEU A 203 -10.98 11.16 -6.67
C LEU A 203 -10.93 12.55 -6.07
N THR A 204 -12.02 13.31 -6.17
CA THR A 204 -12.12 14.63 -5.54
C THR A 204 -12.44 14.47 -4.05
N LYS A 205 -12.21 15.55 -3.27
CA LYS A 205 -12.65 15.66 -1.87
C LYS A 205 -14.13 15.32 -1.71
N GLY A 206 -14.97 15.80 -2.64
CA GLY A 206 -16.41 15.53 -2.64
C GLY A 206 -16.76 14.07 -2.93
N ASN A 207 -16.01 13.39 -3.80
CA ASN A 207 -16.20 11.95 -4.03
C ASN A 207 -15.90 11.16 -2.77
N LEU A 208 -14.73 11.40 -2.15
CA LEU A 208 -14.31 10.69 -0.94
C LEU A 208 -15.23 10.98 0.25
N HIS A 209 -15.66 12.23 0.43
CA HIS A 209 -16.63 12.58 1.47
C HIS A 209 -17.94 11.80 1.28
N ARG A 210 -18.48 11.74 0.06
CA ARG A 210 -19.71 10.97 -0.24
C ARG A 210 -19.51 9.47 0.02
N MET A 211 -18.36 8.92 -0.35
CA MET A 211 -18.01 7.53 -0.05
C MET A 211 -18.00 7.26 1.46
N VAL A 212 -17.39 8.14 2.24
CA VAL A 212 -17.37 8.04 3.71
C VAL A 212 -18.79 8.05 4.28
N GLU A 213 -19.65 8.97 3.84
CA GLU A 213 -21.04 9.06 4.30
C GLU A 213 -21.84 7.80 3.96
N VAL A 214 -21.62 7.21 2.78
CA VAL A 214 -22.28 5.95 2.38
C VAL A 214 -21.75 4.77 3.20
N LEU A 215 -20.44 4.65 3.38
CA LEU A 215 -19.83 3.55 4.13
C LEU A 215 -20.22 3.56 5.61
N LYS A 216 -20.31 4.76 6.21
CA LYS A 216 -20.72 4.96 7.60
C LYS A 216 -22.09 4.35 7.89
N CYS A 217 -23.05 4.52 6.98
CA CYS A 217 -24.42 4.05 7.13
C CYS A 217 -24.62 2.56 6.81
N LYS A 218 -23.56 1.84 6.41
CA LYS A 218 -23.62 0.42 6.03
C LYS A 218 -22.94 -0.45 7.08
N THR A 219 -23.52 -1.63 7.29
CA THR A 219 -22.87 -2.73 7.98
C THR A 219 -21.69 -3.27 7.18
N ILE A 220 -20.79 -4.02 7.81
CA ILE A 220 -19.68 -4.70 7.12
C ILE A 220 -20.23 -5.65 6.04
N ALA A 221 -21.33 -6.36 6.33
CA ALA A 221 -21.97 -7.23 5.36
C ALA A 221 -22.45 -6.44 4.12
N GLU A 222 -23.17 -5.33 4.32
CA GLU A 222 -23.65 -4.49 3.21
C GLU A 222 -22.54 -3.82 2.42
N ARG A 223 -21.37 -3.54 3.06
CA ARG A 223 -20.16 -3.06 2.37
C ARG A 223 -19.57 -4.14 1.48
N ARG A 224 -19.50 -5.40 1.95
CA ARG A 224 -19.00 -6.54 1.14
C ARG A 224 -19.85 -6.77 -0.11
N ASP A 225 -21.15 -6.47 -0.03
CA ASP A 225 -22.08 -6.66 -1.14
C ASP A 225 -22.07 -5.49 -2.15
N GLN A 226 -21.26 -4.43 -1.94
CA GLN A 226 -21.13 -3.37 -2.93
C GLN A 226 -20.18 -3.78 -4.06
N ILE A 227 -20.62 -3.54 -5.29
CA ILE A 227 -19.80 -3.74 -6.49
C ILE A 227 -18.52 -2.89 -6.40
N GLY A 228 -17.36 -3.47 -6.69
CA GLY A 228 -16.05 -2.81 -6.65
C GLY A 228 -15.40 -2.71 -5.26
N ILE A 229 -16.08 -3.17 -4.20
CA ILE A 229 -15.43 -3.32 -2.88
C ILE A 229 -14.84 -4.73 -2.76
N GLU A 230 -13.52 -4.80 -2.59
CA GLU A 230 -12.82 -6.04 -2.27
C GLU A 230 -13.35 -6.62 -0.93
N PRO A 231 -13.96 -7.83 -0.92
CA PRO A 231 -14.64 -8.35 0.28
C PRO A 231 -13.72 -8.48 1.50
N GLY A 232 -12.44 -8.77 1.28
CA GLY A 232 -11.41 -8.85 2.32
C GLY A 232 -11.01 -7.51 2.95
N ARG A 233 -11.56 -6.38 2.49
CA ARG A 233 -11.28 -5.03 2.99
C ARG A 233 -12.50 -4.26 3.47
N ALA A 234 -13.71 -4.81 3.29
CA ALA A 234 -14.96 -4.12 3.59
C ALA A 234 -15.09 -3.67 5.06
N ASP A 235 -14.47 -4.40 5.98
CA ASP A 235 -14.41 -4.09 7.41
C ASP A 235 -13.59 -2.82 7.69
N VAL A 236 -12.43 -2.67 7.05
CA VAL A 236 -11.50 -1.56 7.30
C VAL A 236 -11.63 -0.37 6.34
N LEU A 237 -12.45 -0.51 5.29
CA LEU A 237 -12.53 0.48 4.22
C LEU A 237 -13.02 1.86 4.70
N LEU A 238 -13.95 1.91 5.67
CA LEU A 238 -14.45 3.17 6.20
C LEU A 238 -13.32 4.02 6.81
N ALA A 239 -12.48 3.44 7.68
CA ALA A 239 -11.34 4.15 8.25
C ALA A 239 -10.35 4.59 7.15
N GLY A 240 -10.07 3.72 6.18
CA GLY A 240 -9.21 4.07 5.04
C GLY A 240 -9.76 5.25 4.22
N ALA A 241 -11.06 5.28 3.96
CA ALA A 241 -11.74 6.37 3.26
C ALA A 241 -11.70 7.68 4.05
N MET A 242 -11.91 7.61 5.37
CA MET A 242 -11.79 8.76 6.27
C MET A 242 -10.36 9.34 6.23
N ILE A 243 -9.35 8.48 6.34
CA ILE A 243 -7.93 8.90 6.27
C ILE A 243 -7.65 9.60 4.94
N MET A 244 -8.06 9.00 3.81
CA MET A 244 -7.83 9.59 2.49
C MET A 244 -8.52 10.94 2.31
N TRP A 245 -9.80 11.02 2.68
CA TRP A 245 -10.59 12.26 2.61
C TRP A 245 -9.97 13.36 3.47
N ARG A 246 -9.63 13.06 4.72
CA ARG A 246 -9.06 14.04 5.65
C ARG A 246 -7.64 14.44 5.27
N ALA A 247 -6.82 13.52 4.76
CA ALA A 247 -5.51 13.85 4.22
C ALA A 247 -5.64 14.88 3.07
N MET A 248 -6.59 14.70 2.15
CA MET A 248 -6.83 15.69 1.09
C MET A 248 -7.27 17.05 1.64
N GLU A 249 -8.17 17.07 2.62
CA GLU A 249 -8.69 18.31 3.19
C GLU A 249 -7.67 19.04 4.05
N ARG A 250 -7.13 18.38 5.09
CA ARG A 250 -6.22 18.98 6.08
C ARG A 250 -4.89 19.38 5.47
N LEU A 251 -4.39 18.58 4.52
CA LEU A 251 -3.13 18.87 3.83
C LEU A 251 -3.35 19.66 2.54
N ASN A 252 -4.59 20.04 2.23
CA ASN A 252 -4.94 20.85 1.07
C ASN A 252 -4.34 20.32 -0.25
N PHE A 253 -4.48 19.01 -0.52
CA PHE A 253 -4.19 18.47 -1.84
C PHE A 253 -5.34 18.83 -2.80
N PRO A 254 -5.04 19.39 -4.00
CA PRO A 254 -6.08 19.81 -4.93
C PRO A 254 -6.74 18.62 -5.63
N ILE A 255 -5.95 17.58 -5.93
CA ILE A 255 -6.34 16.39 -6.70
C ILE A 255 -5.69 15.17 -6.03
N CYS A 256 -6.43 14.06 -5.98
CA CYS A 256 -5.94 12.74 -5.62
C CYS A 256 -6.11 11.83 -6.83
N SER A 257 -5.01 11.41 -7.44
CA SER A 257 -4.98 10.39 -8.48
C SER A 257 -4.65 9.04 -7.86
N VAL A 258 -5.19 7.95 -8.37
CA VAL A 258 -4.93 6.60 -7.86
C VAL A 258 -3.93 5.87 -8.75
N SER A 259 -3.03 5.09 -8.13
CA SER A 259 -2.14 4.17 -8.82
C SER A 259 -2.13 2.81 -8.13
N SER A 260 -2.24 1.74 -8.90
CA SER A 260 -2.08 0.35 -8.43
C SER A 260 -0.61 -0.09 -8.44
N LYS A 261 0.27 0.74 -8.99
CA LYS A 261 1.70 0.47 -9.10
C LYS A 261 2.44 0.88 -7.81
N GLY A 262 3.71 0.50 -7.74
CA GLY A 262 4.52 0.65 -6.53
C GLY A 262 5.88 -0.01 -6.68
N LEU A 263 6.42 -0.58 -5.61
CA LEU A 263 7.80 -1.08 -5.55
C LEU A 263 8.22 -1.94 -6.73
N ARG A 264 7.39 -2.92 -7.13
CA ARG A 264 7.75 -3.84 -8.22
C ARG A 264 7.98 -3.10 -9.55
N TYR A 265 7.14 -2.12 -9.86
CA TYR A 265 7.32 -1.30 -11.06
C TYR A 265 8.53 -0.39 -10.93
N GLY A 266 8.80 0.14 -9.74
CA GLY A 266 9.98 0.95 -9.49
C GLY A 266 11.28 0.19 -9.67
N VAL A 267 11.31 -1.08 -9.25
CA VAL A 267 12.44 -2.00 -9.48
C VAL A 267 12.64 -2.27 -10.96
N LEU A 268 11.56 -2.49 -11.73
CA LEU A 268 11.65 -2.69 -13.17
C LEU A 268 12.12 -1.45 -13.93
N MET A 269 11.81 -0.24 -13.44
CA MET A 269 12.28 1.03 -14.02
C MET A 269 13.73 1.38 -13.64
N ASP A 270 14.28 0.75 -12.59
CA ASP A 270 15.65 0.94 -12.10
C ASP A 270 16.67 0.03 -12.84
N LEU A 271 16.19 -0.83 -13.75
CA LEU A 271 16.98 -1.65 -14.68
C LEU A 271 17.57 -0.80 -15.81
#